data_AF-A0A969EIC7-F1
#
_entry.id   AF-A0A969EIC7-F1
#
_cell.length_a   1.000
_cell.length_b   1.000
_cell.length_c   1.000
_cell.angle_alpha   90.00
_cell.angle_beta   90.00
_cell.angle_gamma   90.00
#
_symmetry.space_group_name_H-M   'P 1'
#
loop_
_entity.id
_entity.type
_entity.pdbx_description
1 polymer ?
#
loop_
_entity_poly.entity_id
_entity_poly.type
_entity_poly.pdbx_seq_one_letter_code
_entity_poly.pdbx_strand_id
1 'polypeptide(L)' 'MISIRGELIPQKPVFKRKLKNRRCVVPADGLYFWKKTGKKSAIPYRFVFPDTTIFSMAGLWEEFEDEAGK' A
#
# COMPACT_ATOMS: atom_id res chain seq x y z
N MET A 1 0.36 -7.88 -4.32
CA MET A 1 0.89 -7.41 -3.02
C MET A 1 0.27 -6.07 -2.69
N ILE A 2 -0.28 -5.87 -1.48
CA ILE A 2 -1.14 -4.70 -1.16
C ILE A 2 -0.42 -3.66 -0.30
N SER A 3 0.42 -4.07 0.65
CA SER A 3 1.23 -3.15 1.47
C SER A 3 2.60 -3.74 1.76
N ILE A 4 3.59 -2.87 1.95
CA ILE A 4 4.96 -3.26 2.29
C ILE A 4 5.50 -2.36 3.41
N ARG A 5 6.28 -2.93 4.32
CA ARG A 5 7.01 -2.14 5.31
C ARG A 5 8.17 -1.43 4.62
N GLY A 6 8.26 -0.11 4.77
CA GLY A 6 9.29 0.71 4.12
C GLY A 6 10.72 0.21 4.37
N GLU A 7 10.99 -0.26 5.58
CA GLU A 7 12.30 -0.81 6.00
C GLU A 7 12.75 -2.04 5.19
N LEU A 8 11.79 -2.82 4.64
CA LEU A 8 12.08 -4.03 3.86
C LEU A 8 12.36 -3.74 2.38
N ILE A 9 12.05 -2.53 1.91
CA ILE A 9 12.23 -2.13 0.51
C ILE A 9 13.69 -2.21 0.06
N PRO A 10 14.69 -1.66 0.79
CA PRO A 10 16.09 -1.75 0.36
C PRO A 10 16.71 -3.14 0.53
N GLN A 11 16.16 -3.96 1.43
CA GLN A 11 16.70 -5.29 1.76
C GLN A 11 16.31 -6.36 0.76
N LYS A 12 15.11 -6.24 0.15
CA LYS A 12 14.58 -7.26 -0.76
C LYS A 12 14.91 -6.92 -2.22
N PRO A 13 15.67 -7.78 -2.95
CA PRO A 13 16.11 -7.51 -4.33
C PRO A 13 14.96 -7.16 -5.29
N VAL A 14 13.79 -7.77 -5.08
CA VAL A 14 12.57 -7.58 -5.88
C VAL A 14 12.09 -6.12 -5.88
N PHE A 15 12.35 -5.36 -4.81
CA PHE A 15 11.91 -3.95 -4.71
C PHE A 15 12.98 -2.95 -5.12
N LYS A 16 14.26 -3.35 -5.15
CA LYS A 16 15.37 -2.45 -5.52
C LYS A 16 15.19 -1.86 -6.92
N ARG A 17 14.75 -2.69 -7.88
CA ARG A 17 14.43 -2.26 -9.26
C ARG A 17 13.19 -1.37 -9.32
N LYS A 18 12.15 -1.71 -8.55
CA LYS A 18 10.88 -0.95 -8.51
C LYS A 18 11.05 0.42 -7.85
N LEU A 19 11.88 0.52 -6.82
CA LEU A 19 12.15 1.78 -6.13
C LEU A 19 12.78 2.83 -7.06
N LYS A 20 13.59 2.40 -8.03
CA LYS A 20 14.23 3.30 -8.98
C LYS A 20 13.26 3.79 -10.06
N ASN A 21 12.51 2.87 -10.67
CA ASN A 21 11.80 3.15 -11.93
C ASN A 21 10.26 3.08 -11.84
N ARG A 22 9.69 2.55 -10.76
CA ARG A 22 8.24 2.27 -10.63
C ARG A 22 7.63 2.82 -9.34
N ARG A 23 7.97 4.07 -9.02
CA ARG A 23 7.35 4.83 -7.93
C ARG A 23 6.04 5.44 -8.40
N CYS A 24 5.01 5.39 -7.57
CA CYS A 24 3.74 6.07 -7.82
C CYS A 24 3.27 6.78 -6.56
N VAL A 25 2.33 7.72 -6.76
CA VAL A 25 1.61 8.38 -5.68
C VAL A 25 0.17 7.88 -5.73
N VAL A 26 -0.35 7.41 -4.60
CA VAL A 26 -1.72 6.92 -4.46
C VAL A 26 -2.55 7.99 -3.74
N PRO A 27 -3.43 8.73 -4.45
CA PRO A 27 -4.35 9.66 -3.80
C PRO A 27 -5.47 8.89 -3.10
N ALA A 28 -5.84 9.31 -1.90
CA ALA A 28 -6.96 8.76 -1.13
C ALA A 28 -7.61 9.84 -0.27
N ASP A 29 -8.91 9.71 -0.01
CA ASP A 29 -9.68 10.53 0.93
C ASP A 29 -9.61 9.98 2.37
N GLY A 30 -9.22 8.72 2.53
CA GLY A 30 -9.17 8.00 3.80
C GLY A 30 -8.53 6.63 3.68
N LEU A 31 -8.12 6.07 4.82
CA LEU A 31 -7.65 4.68 4.94
C LEU A 31 -8.48 3.92 5.95
N TYR A 32 -8.71 2.64 5.70
CA TYR A 32 -9.34 1.75 6.66
C TYR A 32 -8.32 0.83 7.32
N PHE A 33 -8.33 0.77 8.65
CA PHE A 33 -7.59 -0.24 9.40
C PHE A 33 -8.53 -1.04 10.28
N TRP A 34 -8.26 -2.33 10.40
CA TRP A 34 -9.03 -3.23 11.24
C TRP A 34 -8.30 -3.48 12.54
N LYS A 35 -8.84 -2.96 13.65
CA LYS A 35 -8.36 -3.29 14.99
C LYS A 35 -8.97 -4.62 15.39
N LYS A 36 -8.14 -5.64 15.60
CA LYS A 36 -8.59 -6.91 16.16
C LYS A 36 -8.99 -6.68 17.62
N THR A 37 -10.24 -7.01 17.96
CA THR A 37 -10.79 -6.89 19.33
C THR A 37 -11.06 -8.24 19.97
N GLY A 38 -10.85 -9.34 19.23
CA GLY A 38 -10.94 -10.71 19.74
C GLY A 38 -10.49 -11.74 18.69
N LYS A 39 -10.73 -13.04 18.94
CA LYS A 39 -10.32 -14.14 18.04
C LYS A 39 -10.98 -14.08 16.66
N LYS A 40 -12.21 -13.58 16.55
CA LYS A 40 -12.98 -13.48 15.29
C LYS A 40 -13.55 -12.09 15.02
N SER A 41 -13.27 -11.11 15.89
CA SER A 41 -13.86 -9.78 15.80
C SER A 41 -12.81 -8.75 15.42
N ALA A 42 -13.11 -7.97 14.39
CA ALA A 42 -12.30 -6.86 13.96
C ALA A 42 -13.21 -5.64 13.75
N ILE A 43 -12.84 -4.53 14.36
CA ILE A 43 -13.57 -3.26 14.20
C ILE A 43 -12.85 -2.44 13.12
N PRO A 44 -13.56 -1.99 12.07
CA PRO A 44 -12.98 -1.09 11.08
C PRO A 44 -12.89 0.33 11.64
N TYR A 45 -11.75 0.97 11.42
CA TYR A 45 -11.49 2.37 11.72
C TYR A 45 -11.15 3.09 10.43
N ARG A 46 -11.80 4.22 10.18
CA ARG A 46 -11.47 5.13 9.07
C ARG A 46 -10.54 6.22 9.58
N PHE A 47 -9.36 6.31 8.99
CA PHE A 47 -8.38 7.36 9.23
C PHE A 47 -8.47 8.37 8.10
N VAL A 48 -8.67 9.63 8.47
CA VAL A 48 -8.74 10.77 7.56
C VAL A 48 -7.89 11.90 8.13
N PHE A 49 -7.37 12.74 7.25
CA PHE A 49 -6.71 13.97 7.70
C PHE A 49 -7.78 15.03 7.99
N PRO A 50 -7.71 15.74 9.13
CA PRO A 50 -8.72 16.73 9.51
C PRO A 50 -8.87 17.86 8.48
N ASP A 51 -7.74 18.28 7.89
CA ASP A 51 -7.66 19.52 7.10
C ASP A 51 -7.46 19.28 5.59
N THR A 52 -7.49 18.03 5.14
CA THR A 52 -7.31 17.67 3.72
C THR A 52 -8.33 16.65 3.27
N THR A 53 -9.08 16.99 2.23
CA THR A 53 -10.07 16.11 1.59
C THR A 53 -9.43 14.95 0.84
N ILE A 54 -8.19 15.12 0.37
CA ILE A 54 -7.39 14.09 -0.31
C ILE A 54 -5.96 14.20 0.18
N PHE A 55 -5.36 13.07 0.54
CA PHE A 55 -3.93 12.94 0.82
C PHE A 55 -3.28 11.92 -0.11
N SER A 56 -1.96 11.95 -0.16
CA SER A 56 -1.15 11.17 -1.09
C SER A 56 -0.27 10.20 -0.33
N MET A 57 -0.24 8.94 -0.75
CA MET A 57 0.62 7.90 -0.19
C MET A 57 1.70 7.47 -1.19
N ALA A 58 2.88 7.12 -0.69
CA ALA A 58 3.93 6.55 -1.52
C ALA A 58 3.62 5.09 -1.87
N GLY A 59 3.61 4.80 -3.17
CA GLY A 59 3.37 3.46 -3.70
C GLY A 59 4.49 2.99 -4.63
N LEU A 60 4.52 1.68 -4.85
CA LEU A 60 5.27 1.04 -5.93
C LEU A 60 4.29 0.28 -6.81
N TRP A 61 4.52 0.30 -8.11
CA TRP A 61 3.70 -0.43 -9.07
C TRP A 61 4.52 -1.44 -9.87
N GLU A 62 3.86 -2.40 -10.47
CA GLU A 62 4.46 -3.42 -11.34
C GLU A 62 3.40 -3.88 -12.35
N GLU A 63 3.82 -4.11 -13.58
CA GLU A 63 3.05 -4.91 -14.55
C GLU A 63 3.30 -6.39 -14.27
N PHE A 64 2.21 -7.14 -14.25
CA PHE A 64 2.25 -8.58 -14.17
C PHE A 64 1.59 -9.12 -15.44
N GLU A 65 2.31 -9.98 -16.16
CA GLU A 65 1.77 -10.76 -17.27
C GLU A 65 1.46 -12.16 -16.74
N ASP A 66 0.25 -12.65 -16.99
CA ASP A 66 -0.16 -13.99 -16.59
C ASP A 66 0.49 -15.06 -17.50
N GLU A 67 0.43 -16.35 -17.15
CA GLU A 67 0.97 -17.45 -17.98
C GLU A 67 0.38 -17.48 -19.41
N ALA A 68 -0.77 -16.84 -19.62
CA ALA A 68 -1.41 -16.67 -20.92
C ALA A 68 -0.85 -15.50 -21.77
N GLY A 69 0.19 -14.79 -21.28
CA GLY A 69 0.79 -13.64 -21.96
C GLY A 69 -0.16 -12.45 -22.09
N LYS A 70 -1.04 -12.26 -21.09
CA LYS A 70 -2.02 -11.17 -21.04
C LYS A 70 -1.82 -10.30 -19.81
#